data_AF-A0A2D0HBV3-F1
#
_entry.id   AF-A0A2D0HBV3-F1
#
_cell.length_a   1.000
_cell.length_b   1.000
_cell.length_c   1.000
_cell.angle_alpha   90.00
_cell.angle_beta   90.00
_cell.angle_gamma   90.00
#
_symmetry.space_group_name_H-M   'P 1'
#
loop_
_entity.id
_entity.type
_entity.pdbx_description
1 polymer ?
#
loop_
_entity_poly.entity_id
_entity_poly.type
_entity_poly.pdbx_seq_one_letter_code
_entity_poly.pdbx_strand_id
1 'polypeptide(L)' 'YPAVYRPRSVFFEKITTIQENITQPVLLLAPDGIPLRALYFMEKQPNHIWRINGCFLVALEGK' A
#
# COMPACT_ATOMS: atom_id res chain seq x y z
N TYR A 1 1.58 -20.38 8.86
CA TYR A 1 0.70 -19.25 9.21
C TYR A 1 -0.15 -18.91 8.01
N PRO A 2 -1.50 -18.99 8.02
CA PRO A 2 -2.27 -18.41 6.94
C PRO A 2 -2.89 -17.10 7.43
N ALA A 3 -2.13 -16.01 7.39
CA ALA A 3 -2.76 -14.70 7.21
C ALA A 3 -2.91 -14.52 5.70
N VAL A 4 -3.93 -15.14 5.09
CA VAL A 4 -4.21 -14.95 3.66
C VAL A 4 -5.46 -14.09 3.54
N TYR A 5 -5.36 -12.86 4.05
CA TYR A 5 -6.29 -11.81 3.68
C TYR A 5 -6.16 -11.58 2.17
N ARG A 6 -7.15 -11.99 1.40
CA ARG A 6 -7.19 -11.80 -0.06
C ARG A 6 -8.16 -10.67 -0.37
N PRO A 7 -7.67 -9.46 -0.70
CA PRO A 7 -8.56 -8.41 -1.17
C PRO A 7 -9.29 -8.88 -2.43
N ARG A 8 -10.53 -8.44 -2.60
CA ARG A 8 -11.34 -8.71 -3.78
C ARG A 8 -10.71 -8.10 -5.03
N SER A 9 -10.13 -6.91 -4.88
CA SER A 9 -9.36 -6.25 -5.92
C SER A 9 -8.25 -5.39 -5.31
N VAL A 10 -7.21 -5.18 -6.12
CA VAL A 10 -6.08 -4.31 -5.80
C VAL A 10 -5.85 -3.36 -6.96
N PHE A 11 -5.59 -2.10 -6.66
CA PHE A 11 -5.29 -1.08 -7.66
C PHE A 11 -4.08 -0.26 -7.21
N PHE A 12 -3.02 -0.29 -8.02
CA PHE A 12 -1.82 0.47 -7.78
C PHE A 12 -2.02 1.89 -8.30
N GLU A 13 -1.97 2.86 -7.38
CA GLU A 13 -2.08 4.27 -7.74
C GLU A 13 -0.72 4.81 -8.22
N LYS A 14 -0.68 6.06 -8.67
CA LYS A 14 0.57 6.70 -9.07
C LYS A 14 1.53 6.81 -7.87
N ILE A 15 2.80 6.44 -8.07
CA ILE A 15 3.86 6.66 -7.08
C ILE A 15 3.92 8.15 -6.71
N THR A 16 4.04 8.42 -5.42
CA THR A 16 4.08 9.79 -4.87
C THR A 16 5.13 9.91 -3.78
N THR A 17 5.40 11.12 -3.33
CA THR A 17 6.25 11.40 -2.18
C THR A 17 5.37 11.83 -1.01
N ILE A 18 5.50 11.15 0.13
CA ILE A 18 4.81 11.50 1.38
C ILE A 18 5.89 11.71 2.44
N GLN A 19 5.97 12.92 3.02
CA GLN A 19 7.00 13.27 4.02
C GLN A 19 8.42 12.87 3.55
N GLU A 20 8.82 13.30 2.35
CA GLU A 20 10.11 12.96 1.72
C GLU A 20 10.36 11.48 1.42
N ASN A 21 9.39 10.59 1.67
CA ASN A 21 9.51 9.17 1.35
C ASN A 21 8.77 8.82 0.06
N ILE A 22 9.45 8.14 -0.86
CA ILE A 22 8.79 7.55 -2.03
C ILE A 22 7.82 6.50 -1.54
N THR A 23 6.57 6.63 -1.94
CA THR A 23 5.47 5.78 -1.50
C THR A 23 4.71 5.28 -2.72
N GLN A 24 4.39 3.98 -2.72
CA GLN A 24 3.47 3.36 -3.67
C GLN A 24 2.11 3.18 -2.96
N PRO A 25 1.12 4.05 -3.22
CA PRO A 25 -0.22 3.86 -2.68
C PRO A 25 -0.91 2.72 -3.43
N VAL A 26 -1.63 1.88 -2.70
CA VAL A 26 -2.40 0.76 -3.25
C VAL A 26 -3.79 0.79 -2.63
N LEU A 27 -4.80 0.98 -3.47
CA LEU A 27 -6.19 0.84 -3.09
C LEU A 27 -6.54 -0.66 -3.02
N LEU A 28 -7.09 -1.07 -1.90
CA LEU A 28 -7.53 -2.42 -1.60
C LEU A 28 -9.04 -2.41 -1.40
N LEU A 29 -9.77 -3.24 -2.14
CA LEU A 29 -11.16 -3.55 -1.79
C LEU A 29 -11.16 -4.82 -0.95
N ALA A 30 -11.52 -4.67 0.33
CA ALA A 30 -11.62 -5.79 1.25
C ALA A 30 -12.68 -6.82 0.82
N PRO A 31 -12.61 -8.08 1.29
CA PRO A 31 -13.65 -9.08 1.04
C PRO A 31 -15.05 -8.63 1.47
N ASP A 32 -15.14 -7.84 2.55
CA ASP A 32 -16.37 -7.26 3.08
C ASP A 32 -16.84 -5.99 2.33
N GLY A 33 -16.09 -5.56 1.32
CA GLY A 33 -16.39 -4.38 0.52
C GLY A 33 -15.87 -3.07 1.09
N ILE A 34 -15.16 -3.08 2.22
CA ILE A 34 -14.58 -1.86 2.81
C ILE A 34 -13.31 -1.45 2.03
N PRO A 35 -13.23 -0.22 1.49
CA PRO A 35 -12.04 0.26 0.83
C PRO A 35 -10.96 0.66 1.84
N LEU A 36 -9.74 0.16 1.64
CA LEU A 36 -8.55 0.52 2.40
C LEU A 36 -7.49 1.05 1.45
N ARG A 37 -6.60 1.92 1.92
CA ARG A 37 -5.39 2.31 1.20
C ARG A 37 -4.17 1.81 1.95
N ALA A 38 -3.35 0.99 1.30
CA ALA A 38 -2.01 0.65 1.74
C ALA A 38 -1.02 1.70 1.24
N LEU A 39 -0.18 2.21 2.12
CA LEU A 39 0.92 3.11 1.81
C LEU A 39 2.22 2.32 1.95
N TYR A 40 2.75 1.84 0.82
CA TYR A 40 4.03 1.14 0.80
C TYR A 40 5.17 2.14 0.70
N PHE A 41 5.87 2.32 1.82
CA PHE A 41 7.09 3.12 1.88
C PHE A 41 8.20 2.37 1.16
N MET A 42 8.81 3.02 0.18
CA MET A 42 9.81 2.43 -0.70
C MET A 42 11.20 2.89 -0.28
N GLU A 43 12.14 1.96 -0.20
CA GLU A 43 13.54 2.25 0.10
C GLU A 43 14.43 1.69 -1.00
N LYS A 44 15.34 2.53 -1.50
CA LYS A 44 16.37 2.13 -2.44
C LYS A 44 17.50 1.45 -1.67
N GLN A 45 17.65 0.15 -1.88
CA GLN A 45 18.65 -0.67 -1.21
C GLN A 45 20.07 -0.35 -1.75
N PRO A 46 21.14 -0.76 -1.04
CA PRO A 46 22.52 -0.56 -1.48
C PRO A 46 22.83 -1.11 -2.88
N ASN A 47 22.13 -2.18 -3.29
CA ASN A 47 22.23 -2.77 -4.63
C ASN A 47 21.34 -2.09 -5.69
N HIS A 48 20.84 -0.89 -5.39
CA HIS A 48 19.97 -0.07 -6.24
C HIS A 48 18.57 -0.66 -6.57
N ILE A 49 18.18 -1.76 -5.91
CA ILE A 49 16.83 -2.32 -6.02
C ILE A 49 15.90 -1.60 -5.05
N TRP A 50 14.69 -1.26 -5.49
CA TRP A 50 13.66 -0.72 -4.61
C TRP A 50 12.94 -1.85 -3.88
N ARG A 51 12.72 -1.68 -2.57
CA ARG A 51 11.95 -2.61 -1.74
C ARG A 51 10.96 -1.84 -0.89
N ILE A 52 9.91 -2.55 -0.45
CA ILE A 52 8.99 -2.04 0.55
C ILE A 52 9.71 -2.10 1.91
N ASN A 53 9.87 -0.95 2.55
CA ASN A 53 10.43 -0.81 3.90
C ASN A 53 9.32 -0.82 4.97
N GLY A 54 8.12 -0.36 4.62
CA GLY A 54 6.99 -0.37 5.55
C GLY A 54 5.64 -0.29 4.86
N CYS A 55 4.59 -0.62 5.61
CA CYS A 55 3.21 -0.54 5.17
C CYS A 55 2.36 0.09 6.27
N PHE A 56 1.59 1.12 5.91
CA PHE A 56 0.48 1.60 6.72
C PHE A 56 -0.83 1.35 5.97
N LEU A 57 -1.82 0.82 6.68
CA LEU A 57 -3.19 0.68 6.17
C LEU A 57 -4.05 1.79 6.73
N VAL A 58 -4.73 2.50 5.84
CA VAL A 58 -5.63 3.61 6.18
C VAL A 58 -7.02 3.26 5.67
N ALA A 59 -8.03 3.38 6.53
CA ALA A 59 -9.42 3.26 6.11
C ALA A 59 -9.78 4.47 5.24
N LEU A 60 -10.48 4.23 4.13
CA LEU A 60 -11.02 5.30 3.32
C LEU A 60 -12.43 5.59 3.81
N GLU A 61 -12.59 6.63 4.63
CA GLU A 61 -13.91 7.13 4.97
C GLU A 61 -14.52 7.78 3.72
N GLY A 62 -15.72 7.33 3.34
CA GLY A 62 -16.51 7.98 2.31
C GLY A 62 -16.92 9.35 2.80
N LYS A 63 -16.66 10.39 2.01
CA LYS A 63 -17.27 11.71 2.20
C LYS A 63 -18.75 11.67 1.85
#